data_AF-A0A1G9A5J7-F1
#
_entry.id   AF-A0A1G9A5J7-F1
#
_cell.length_a   1.000
_cell.length_b   1.000
_cell.length_c   1.000
_cell.angle_alpha   90.00
_cell.angle_beta   90.00
_cell.angle_gamma   90.00
#
_symmetry.space_group_name_H-M   'P 1'
#
loop_
_entity.id
_entity.type
_entity.pdbx_description
1 polymer ?
#
loop_
_entity_poly.entity_id
_entity_poly.type
_entity_poly.pdbx_seq_one_letter_code
_entity_poly.pdbx_strand_id
1 'polypeptide(L)'
;MDKYIALVVYGCIVGGKASDSVDIQVRIFDSTSIKDVDATLKAEQPNEYRNEFDQLVSWPLATILDIQPLEKSFESGDEIAGAITDLEWLSEFLPKGNA
;
A
#
# COMPACT_ATOMS: atom_id res chain seq x y z
N MET A 1 1.22 -2.64 -23.46
CA MET A 1 1.19 -1.91 -22.19
C MET A 1 2.37 -2.41 -21.40
N ASP A 2 3.11 -1.48 -20.81
CA ASP A 2 4.24 -1.83 -19.98
C ASP A 2 3.72 -2.29 -18.62
N LYS A 3 4.54 -3.07 -17.92
CA LYS A 3 4.22 -3.50 -16.56
C LYS A 3 4.98 -2.64 -15.58
N TYR A 4 4.33 -2.36 -14.47
CA TYR A 4 4.90 -1.65 -13.34
C TYR A 4 4.64 -2.44 -12.08
N ILE A 5 5.56 -2.39 -11.14
CA ILE A 5 5.38 -2.92 -9.80
C ILE A 5 5.43 -1.77 -8.82
N ALA A 6 4.49 -1.74 -7.89
CA ALA A 6 4.43 -0.75 -6.83
C ALA A 6 4.45 -1.44 -5.47
N LEU A 7 5.19 -0.84 -4.55
CA LEU A 7 5.17 -1.17 -3.14
C LEU A 7 4.41 -0.08 -2.39
N VAL A 8 3.34 -0.44 -1.71
CA VAL A 8 2.41 0.51 -1.08
C VAL A 8 2.10 0.10 0.35
N VAL A 9 1.78 1.09 1.19
CA VAL A 9 1.40 0.90 2.59
C VAL A 9 0.00 1.44 2.81
N TYR A 10 -0.83 0.64 3.46
CA TYR A 10 -2.16 1.02 3.94
C TYR A 10 -2.14 1.06 5.47
N GLY A 11 -2.73 2.10 6.04
CA GLY A 11 -2.92 2.21 7.49
C GLY A 11 -4.31 1.75 7.88
N CYS A 12 -4.49 1.22 9.10
CA CYS A 12 -5.79 0.76 9.57
C CYS A 12 -6.47 1.77 10.51
N ILE A 13 -7.73 2.07 10.23
CA ILE A 13 -8.60 2.90 11.06
C ILE A 13 -9.78 2.03 11.53
N VAL A 14 -10.02 1.97 12.84
CA VAL A 14 -11.13 1.23 13.47
C VAL A 14 -12.03 2.20 14.22
N GLY A 15 -13.30 2.29 13.83
CA GLY A 15 -14.28 3.17 14.47
C GLY A 15 -13.86 4.65 14.43
N GLY A 16 -13.20 5.08 13.36
CA GLY A 16 -12.68 6.44 13.19
C GLY A 16 -11.37 6.74 13.94
N LYS A 17 -10.78 5.76 14.63
CA LYS A 17 -9.49 5.90 15.32
C LYS A 17 -8.41 5.14 14.58
N ALA A 18 -7.26 5.76 14.43
CA ALA A 18 -6.05 5.09 13.98
C ALA A 18 -5.70 3.90 14.88
N SER A 19 -5.21 2.83 14.27
CA SER A 19 -4.64 1.69 14.97
C SER A 19 -3.16 1.51 14.60
N ASP A 20 -2.45 0.67 15.36
CA ASP A 20 -1.04 0.36 15.14
C ASP A 20 -0.83 -0.71 14.03
N SER A 21 -1.83 -0.93 13.19
CA SER A 21 -1.78 -1.93 12.12
C SER A 21 -1.54 -1.29 10.76
N VAL A 22 -0.63 -1.90 10.00
CA VAL A 22 -0.34 -1.58 8.60
C VAL A 22 -0.49 -2.83 7.74
N ASP A 23 -0.82 -2.61 6.46
CA ASP A 23 -0.75 -3.61 5.41
C ASP A 23 0.20 -3.11 4.32
N ILE A 24 1.17 -3.94 3.96
CA ILE A 24 2.17 -3.62 2.94
C ILE A 24 1.92 -4.53 1.75
N GLN A 25 1.65 -3.93 0.60
CA GLN A 25 1.29 -4.66 -0.59
C GLN A 25 2.28 -4.41 -1.72
N VAL A 26 2.59 -5.49 -2.45
CA VAL A 26 3.28 -5.44 -3.74
C VAL A 26 2.24 -5.69 -4.83
N ARG A 27 2.05 -4.71 -5.72
CA ARG A 27 1.01 -4.74 -6.76
C ARG A 27 1.62 -4.56 -8.14
N ILE A 28 1.12 -5.32 -9.10
CA ILE A 28 1.52 -5.23 -10.51
C ILE A 28 0.42 -4.49 -11.29
N PHE A 29 0.81 -3.55 -12.13
CA PHE A 29 -0.07 -2.75 -12.96
C PHE A 29 0.30 -2.91 -14.43
N ASP A 30 -0.70 -3.14 -15.27
CA ASP A 30 -0.59 -2.91 -16.71
C ASP A 30 -0.91 -1.43 -16.97
N SER A 31 0.11 -0.63 -17.28
CA SER A 31 -0.02 0.82 -17.39
C SER A 31 0.86 1.41 -18.48
N THR A 32 0.67 2.69 -18.78
CA THR A 32 1.47 3.45 -19.74
C THR A 32 2.61 4.23 -19.09
N SER A 33 2.52 4.54 -17.80
CA SER A 33 3.56 5.28 -17.08
C SER A 33 3.51 5.10 -15.57
N ILE A 34 4.62 5.38 -14.89
CA ILE A 34 4.69 5.49 -13.42
C ILE A 34 3.64 6.49 -12.89
N LYS A 35 3.44 7.61 -13.59
CA LYS A 35 2.51 8.66 -13.18
C LYS A 35 1.06 8.16 -13.17
N ASP A 36 0.70 7.31 -14.12
CA ASP A 36 -0.64 6.73 -14.20
C ASP A 36 -0.87 5.71 -13.06
N VAL A 37 0.17 4.96 -12.67
CA VAL A 37 0.13 4.06 -11.50
C VAL A 37 -0.02 4.86 -10.20
N ASP A 38 0.79 5.90 -10.00
CA ASP A 38 0.70 6.80 -8.83
C ASP A 38 -0.70 7.44 -8.71
N ALA A 39 -1.23 7.94 -9.83
CA ALA A 39 -2.56 8.54 -9.87
C ALA A 39 -3.66 7.52 -9.56
N THR A 40 -3.54 6.29 -10.08
CA THR A 40 -4.49 5.20 -9.83
C THR A 40 -4.52 4.83 -8.35
N LEU A 41 -3.34 4.64 -7.74
CA LEU A 41 -3.20 4.33 -6.32
C LEU A 41 -3.79 5.44 -5.44
N LYS A 42 -3.49 6.71 -5.73
CA LYS A 42 -4.01 7.86 -4.95
C LYS A 42 -5.51 8.09 -5.11
N ALA A 43 -6.12 7.61 -6.20
CA ALA A 43 -7.56 7.73 -6.43
C ALA A 43 -8.35 6.55 -5.84
N GLU A 44 -7.68 5.50 -5.38
CA GLU A 44 -8.31 4.30 -4.82
C GLU A 44 -9.09 4.66 -3.56
N GLN A 45 -10.33 4.19 -3.48
CA GLN A 45 -11.11 4.31 -2.26
C GLN A 45 -10.58 3.32 -1.21
N PRO A 46 -10.58 3.69 0.08
CA PRO A 46 -10.22 2.76 1.15
C PRO A 46 -11.04 1.47 1.06
N ASN A 47 -10.40 0.34 1.36
CA ASN A 47 -11.12 -0.91 1.57
C ASN A 47 -11.80 -0.86 2.94
N GLU A 48 -13.10 -1.12 3.00
CA GLU A 48 -13.89 -0.96 4.21
C GLU A 48 -14.75 -2.18 4.52
N TYR A 49 -14.87 -2.52 5.81
CA TYR A 49 -15.76 -3.56 6.31
C TYR A 49 -16.17 -3.30 7.76
N ARG A 50 -17.12 -4.08 8.28
CA ARG A 50 -17.52 -4.03 9.70
C ARG A 50 -16.96 -5.22 10.45
N ASN A 51 -16.34 -4.98 11.61
CA ASN A 51 -15.85 -6.04 12.50
C ASN A 51 -16.97 -6.62 13.39
N GLU A 52 -16.64 -7.56 14.27
CA GLU A 52 -17.57 -8.20 15.20
C GLU A 52 -18.22 -7.24 16.23
N PHE A 53 -17.69 -6.02 16.37
CA PHE A 53 -18.22 -4.97 17.24
C PHE A 53 -19.03 -3.92 16.48
N ASP A 54 -19.39 -4.17 15.21
CA ASP A 54 -20.09 -3.24 14.32
C ASP A 54 -19.35 -1.90 14.10
N GLN A 55 -18.02 -1.91 14.25
CA GLN A 55 -17.18 -0.77 13.96
C GLN A 55 -16.75 -0.79 12.50
N LEU A 56 -16.77 0.36 11.84
CA LEU A 56 -16.19 0.52 10.52
C LEU A 56 -14.66 0.37 10.62
N VAL A 57 -14.12 -0.61 9.92
CA VAL A 57 -12.69 -0.78 9.68
C VAL A 57 -12.40 -0.27 8.27
N SER A 58 -11.44 0.64 8.14
CA SER A 58 -11.06 1.26 6.87
C SER A 58 -9.55 1.20 6.68
N TRP A 59 -9.12 0.87 5.47
CA TRP A 59 -7.72 0.74 5.07
C TRP A 59 -7.39 1.75 3.97
N PRO A 60 -7.26 3.04 4.29
CA PRO A 60 -6.81 4.05 3.33
C PRO A 60 -5.33 3.87 2.96
N LEU A 61 -4.98 4.26 1.74
CA LEU A 61 -3.59 4.35 1.30
C LEU A 61 -2.87 5.36 2.20
N ALA A 62 -1.82 4.91 2.89
CA ALA A 62 -0.97 5.75 3.73
C ALA A 62 0.19 6.33 2.90
N THR A 63 0.90 5.49 2.15
CA THR A 63 1.99 5.93 1.29
C THR A 63 2.27 4.98 0.13
N ILE A 64 2.95 5.50 -0.88
CA ILE A 64 3.56 4.73 -1.96
C ILE A 64 5.06 4.77 -1.73
N LEU A 65 5.67 3.61 -1.50
CA LEU A 65 7.10 3.50 -1.17
C LEU A 65 7.95 3.48 -2.42
N ASP A 66 7.51 2.75 -3.44
CA ASP A 66 8.22 2.64 -4.69
C ASP A 66 7.26 2.32 -5.85
N ILE A 67 7.61 2.78 -7.05
CA ILE A 67 7.00 2.39 -8.32
C ILE A 67 8.14 2.28 -9.34
N GLN A 68 8.34 1.08 -9.88
CA GLN A 68 9.38 0.83 -10.87
C GLN A 68 8.81 0.14 -12.11
N PRO A 69 9.37 0.45 -13.31
CA PRO A 69 9.05 -0.29 -14.51
C PRO A 69 9.53 -1.72 -14.38
N LEU A 70 8.72 -2.65 -14.89
CA LEU A 70 8.99 -4.06 -14.86
C LEU A 70 9.71 -4.45 -16.17
N GLU A 71 11.02 -4.21 -16.24
CA GLU A 71 11.78 -4.20 -17.51
C GLU A 71 12.07 -5.57 -18.14
N LYS A 72 11.87 -6.70 -17.43
CA LYS A 72 12.21 -8.04 -17.93
C LYS A 72 11.17 -9.10 -17.61
N SER A 73 11.22 -10.21 -18.35
CA SER A 73 10.61 -11.48 -17.94
C SER A 73 11.39 -12.05 -16.75
N PHE A 74 10.71 -12.30 -15.64
CA PHE A 74 11.30 -12.95 -14.46
C PHE A 74 11.13 -14.46 -14.54
N GLU A 75 12.07 -15.18 -13.96
CA GLU A 75 11.99 -16.60 -13.71
C GLU A 75 11.46 -16.88 -12.30
N SER A 76 11.01 -18.12 -12.07
CA SER A 76 10.59 -18.53 -10.74
C SER A 76 11.78 -18.47 -9.78
N GLY A 77 11.65 -17.68 -8.71
CA GLY A 77 12.69 -17.48 -7.71
C GLY A 77 13.39 -16.12 -7.79
N ASP A 78 13.14 -15.32 -8.83
CA ASP A 78 13.66 -13.97 -8.91
C ASP A 78 13.02 -13.05 -7.87
N GLU A 79 13.85 -12.31 -7.14
CA GLU A 79 13.38 -11.18 -6.33
C GLU A 79 13.17 -9.98 -7.25
N ILE A 80 11.92 -9.54 -7.34
CA ILE A 80 11.48 -8.50 -8.29
C ILE A 80 11.42 -7.12 -7.61
N ALA A 81 11.07 -7.11 -6.34
CA ALA A 81 11.00 -5.93 -5.50
C ALA A 81 11.25 -6.35 -4.05
N GLY A 82 12.04 -5.56 -3.35
CA GLY A 82 12.35 -5.78 -1.95
C GLY A 82 12.44 -4.44 -1.22
N ALA A 83 11.98 -4.42 0.02
CA ALA A 83 12.21 -3.31 0.93
C ALA A 83 12.71 -3.88 2.25
N ILE A 84 13.82 -3.34 2.75
CA ILE A 84 14.32 -3.65 4.09
C ILE A 84 13.68 -2.63 5.01
N THR A 85 12.96 -3.13 6.01
CA THR A 85 12.22 -2.32 6.97
C THR A 85 12.67 -2.64 8.39
N ASP A 86 12.77 -1.62 9.24
CA ASP A 86 12.86 -1.75 10.68
C ASP A 86 11.57 -1.26 11.36
N LEU A 87 11.42 -1.60 12.65
CA LEU A 87 10.20 -1.26 13.41
C LEU A 87 10.00 0.25 13.56
N GLU A 88 11.06 1.06 13.57
CA GLU A 88 10.96 2.52 13.68
C GLU A 88 10.39 3.11 12.40
N TRP A 89 10.88 2.68 11.24
CA TRP A 89 10.40 3.13 9.94
C TRP A 89 8.92 2.81 9.71
N LEU A 90 8.43 1.64 10.16
CA LEU A 90 7.00 1.30 10.05
C LEU A 90 6.10 2.26 10.82
N SER A 91 6.59 2.82 11.93
CA SER A 91 5.80 3.72 12.78
C SER A 91 5.45 5.04 12.08
N GLU A 92 6.21 5.44 11.05
CA GLU A 92 5.93 6.66 10.27
C GLU A 92 4.67 6.55 9.43
N PHE A 93 4.28 5.32 9.05
CA PHE A 93 3.10 5.05 8.22
C PHE A 93 1.86 4.70 9.04
N LEU A 94 1.99 4.61 10.36
CA LEU A 94 0.84 4.46 11.22
C LEU A 94 0.00 5.74 11.16
N PRO A 95 -1.33 5.61 10.95
CA PRO A 95 -2.19 6.78 10.95
C PRO A 95 -2.02 7.52 12.29
N LYS A 96 -1.71 8.82 12.23
CA LYS A 96 -1.53 9.62 13.44
C LYS A 96 -2.90 9.95 14.00
N GLY A 97 -3.22 9.43 15.19
CA GLY A 97 -4.44 9.81 15.88
C GLY A 97 -4.46 11.31 16.18
N ASN A 98 -5.57 11.99 15.86
CA ASN A 98 -5.83 13.30 16.45
C ASN A 98 -6.12 13.08 17.94
N ALA A 99 -5.11 13.35 18.78
CA ALA A 99 -5.26 13.38 20.24
C ALA A 99 -6.11 14.58 20.68
#